data_AF-A0A955RF31-F1
#
_entry.id   AF-A0A955RF31-F1
#
_cell.length_a   1.000
_cell.length_b   1.000
_cell.length_c   1.000
_cell.angle_alpha   90.00
_cell.angle_beta   90.00
_cell.angle_gamma   90.00
#
_symmetry.space_group_name_H-M   'P 1'
#
loop_
_entity.id
_entity.type
_entity.pdbx_description
1 polymer ?
#
loop_
_entity_poly.entity_id
_entity_poly.type
_entity_poly.pdbx_seq_one_letter_code
_entity_poly.pdbx_strand_id
1 'polypeptide(L)' 'DVIFCRNVLIYFEPPVRDAVVTHLVQALAPGGTLYVGHSESLPNKFGLRQLGTSTWMRPGGPS' A
#
# COMPACT_ATOMS: atom_id res chain seq x y z
N ASP A 1 -1.24 -3.75 -12.11
CA ASP A 1 -0.06 -2.86 -12.30
C ASP A 1 -0.04 -1.66 -11.35
N VAL A 2 -1.15 -0.96 -11.13
CA VAL A 2 -1.20 0.23 -10.25
C VAL A 2 -2.50 0.28 -9.44
N ILE A 3 -2.44 0.71 -8.18
CA ILE A 3 -3.59 1.03 -7.33
C ILE A 3 -3.43 2.43 -6.72
N PHE A 4 -4.49 3.23 -6.77
CA PHE A 4 -4.59 4.51 -6.07
C PHE A 4 -5.60 4.40 -4.93
N CYS A 5 -5.17 4.67 -3.70
CA CYS A 5 -6.02 4.68 -2.51
C CYS A 5 -5.66 5.91 -1.67
N ARG A 6 -6.07 7.09 -2.15
CA ARG A 6 -5.71 8.39 -1.56
C ARG A 6 -6.89 8.97 -0.78
N ASN A 7 -6.62 9.49 0.40
CA ASN A 7 -7.59 10.17 1.27
C ASN A 7 -8.72 9.27 1.78
N VAL A 8 -8.58 7.95 1.67
CA VAL A 8 -9.59 6.96 2.10
C VAL A 8 -9.15 6.24 3.37
N LEU A 9 -7.84 5.99 3.54
CA LEU A 9 -7.33 5.22 4.67
C LEU A 9 -7.44 5.96 6.00
N ILE A 10 -7.54 7.30 5.97
CA ILE A 10 -7.74 8.15 7.15
C ILE A 10 -9.10 7.95 7.82
N TYR A 11 -10.07 7.34 7.15
CA TYR A 11 -11.42 7.10 7.71
C TYR A 11 -11.52 5.77 8.45
N PHE A 12 -10.48 4.94 8.43
CA PHE A 12 -10.50 3.61 9.02
C PHE A 12 -9.65 3.54 10.29
N GLU A 13 -10.21 2.88 11.30
CA GLU A 13 -9.46 2.46 12.48
C GLU A 13 -8.30 1.52 12.11
N PRO A 14 -7.20 1.49 12.89
CA PRO A 14 -5.99 0.74 12.52
C PRO A 14 -6.22 -0.70 12.07
N PRO A 15 -7.06 -1.54 12.74
CA PRO A 15 -7.30 -2.91 12.30
C PRO A 15 -7.96 -2.99 10.92
N VAL A 16 -8.93 -2.11 10.66
CA VAL A 16 -9.65 -2.06 9.37
C VAL A 16 -8.73 -1.53 8.28
N ARG A 17 -7.99 -0.47 8.57
CA ARG A 17 -6.99 0.11 7.66
C ARG A 17 -5.96 -0.94 7.24
N ASP A 18 -5.45 -1.71 8.20
CA ASP A 18 -4.44 -2.73 7.94
C ASP A 18 -4.99 -3.88 7.08
N ALA A 19 -6.24 -4.29 7.31
CA ALA A 19 -6.93 -5.27 6.49
C ALA A 19 -7.11 -4.76 5.04
N VAL A 20 -7.60 -3.53 4.88
CA VAL A 20 -7.74 -2.88 3.55
C VAL A 20 -6.40 -2.85 2.83
N VAL A 21 -5.34 -2.34 3.45
CA VAL A 21 -4.02 -2.25 2.82
C VAL A 21 -3.50 -3.65 2.46
N THR A 22 -3.69 -4.65 3.32
CA THR A 22 -3.29 -6.03 3.04
C THR A 22 -3.96 -6.56 1.77
N HIS A 23 -5.26 -6.34 1.62
CA HIS A 23 -5.99 -6.74 0.40
C HIS A 23 -5.51 -5.98 -0.84
N LEU A 24 -5.25 -4.67 -0.74
CA LEU A 24 -4.71 -3.89 -1.85
C LEU A 24 -3.33 -4.42 -2.28
N VAL A 25 -2.46 -4.74 -1.33
CA VAL A 25 -1.13 -5.30 -1.62
C VAL A 25 -1.22 -6.68 -2.27
N GLN A 26 -2.11 -7.54 -1.78
CA GLN A 26 -2.33 -8.86 -2.37
C GLN A 26 -2.86 -8.79 -3.81
N ALA A 27 -3.68 -7.78 -4.12
CA ALA A 27 -4.20 -7.52 -5.46
C ALA A 27 -3.17 -6.95 -6.44
N LEU A 28 -2.05 -6.39 -5.95
CA LEU A 28 -0.98 -5.91 -6.82
C LEU A 28 -0.19 -7.07 -7.42
N ALA A 29 0.08 -7.03 -8.72
CA ALA A 29 1.11 -7.87 -9.31
C ALA A 29 2.49 -7.57 -8.68
N PRO A 30 3.43 -8.53 -8.67
CA PRO A 30 4.86 -8.26 -8.49
C PRO A 30 5.32 -7.05 -9.31
N GLY A 31 6.01 -6.10 -8.67
CA GLY A 31 6.46 -4.84 -9.29
C GLY A 31 5.39 -3.75 -9.39
N GLY A 32 4.13 -4.06 -9.07
CA GLY A 32 3.03 -3.10 -9.08
C GLY A 32 3.12 -2.05 -7.97
N THR A 33 2.50 -0.89 -8.19
CA THR A 33 2.61 0.27 -7.28
C THR A 33 1.30 0.63 -6.58
N LEU A 34 1.42 1.05 -5.33
CA LEU A 34 0.35 1.61 -4.50
C LEU A 34 0.65 3.10 -4.22
N TYR A 35 -0.32 3.96 -4.47
CA TYR A 35 -0.26 5.38 -4.16
C TYR A 35 -1.28 5.73 -3.07
N VAL A 36 -0.83 6.34 -1.97
CA VAL A 36 -1.73 6.86 -0.92
C VAL A 36 -1.61 8.38 -0.77
N GLY A 37 -2.45 8.99 0.06
CA GLY A 37 -2.48 10.43 0.33
C GLY A 37 -1.24 10.90 1.09
N HIS A 38 -0.98 12.21 1.07
CA HIS A 38 0.21 12.80 1.71
C HIS A 38 0.19 12.67 3.24
N SER A 39 -1.01 12.63 3.83
CA SER A 39 -1.24 12.43 5.26
C SER A 39 -1.38 10.95 5.63
N GLU A 40 -1.31 10.04 4.65
CA GLU A 40 -1.47 8.61 4.83
C GLU A 40 -0.09 7.96 4.78
N SER A 41 0.39 7.49 5.95
CA SER A 41 1.63 6.73 6.02
C SER A 41 1.32 5.24 6.20
N LEU A 42 1.96 4.41 5.39
CA LEU A 42 1.86 2.95 5.51
C LEU A 42 2.95 2.44 6.46
N PRO A 43 2.60 1.78 7.58
CA PRO A 43 3.59 1.12 8.42
C PRO A 43 4.40 0.09 7.64
N ASN A 44 5.67 -0.07 8.01
CA ASN A 44 6.61 -1.00 7.39
C ASN A 44 6.35 -2.47 7.79
N LYS A 45 5.13 -2.95 7.49
CA LYS A 45 4.69 -4.32 7.78
C LYS A 45 4.02 -5.03 6.59
N PHE A 46 3.76 -4.30 5.52
CA PHE A 46 3.09 -4.83 4.33
C PHE A 46 4.06 -5.37 3.27
N GLY A 47 5.34 -5.46 3.58
CA GLY A 47 6.36 -5.93 2.63
C GLY A 47 6.51 -5.05 1.40
N LEU A 48 6.10 -3.78 1.47
CA LEU A 48 6.20 -2.82 0.38
C LEU A 48 7.53 -2.07 0.42
N ARG A 49 8.12 -1.82 -0.76
CA ARG A 49 9.27 -0.92 -0.91
C ARG A 49 8.78 0.49 -1.16
N GLN A 50 9.13 1.45 -0.29
CA GLN A 50 8.84 2.86 -0.52
C GLN A 50 9.73 3.41 -1.64
N LEU A 51 9.12 4.06 -2.64
CA LEU A 51 9.80 4.70 -3.77
C LEU A 51 9.77 6.22 -3.70
N GLY A 52 8.86 6.79 -2.90
CA GLY A 52 8.72 8.23 -2.68
C GLY A 52 7.73 8.49 -1.54
N THR A 53 7.44 9.77 -1.29
CA THR A 53 6.62 10.20 -0.13
C THR A 53 5.25 9.53 -0.06
N SER A 54 4.63 9.29 -1.22
CA SER A 54 3.29 8.72 -1.32
C SER A 54 3.21 7.51 -2.25
N THR A 55 4.35 6.84 -2.50
CA THR A 55 4.46 5.78 -3.50
C THR A 55 5.18 4.58 -2.92
N TRP A 56 4.53 3.42 -3.04
CA TRP A 56 5.04 2.12 -2.62
C TRP A 56 4.97 1.11 -3.76
N MET A 57 5.86 0.14 -3.77
CA MET A 57 5.90 -0.95 -4.75
C MET A 57 5.89 -2.30 -4.05
N ARG A 58 5.10 -3.25 -4.56
CA ARG A 58 5.14 -4.65 -4.15
C ARG A 58 6.39 -5.30 -4.76
N PRO A 59 7.40 -5.67 -3.97
CA PRO A 59 8.56 -6.39 -4.48
C PRO A 59 8.12 -7.70 -5.13
N GLY A 60 8.85 -8.15 -6.15
CA GLY A 60 8.67 -9.52 -6.63
C GLY A 60 9.02 -10.51 -5.53
N GLY A 61 8.15 -11.48 -5.29
CA GLY A 61 8.53 -12.67 -4.52
C GLY A 61 9.66 -13.41 -5.25
N PRO A 62 10.42 -14.28 -4.57
CA PRO A 62 11.39 -15.12 -5.26
C PRO A 62 10.65 -15.93 -6.34
N SER A 63 11.17 -15.87 -7.56
CA SER A 63 10.79 -16.76 -8.66
C SER A 63 10.96 -18.22 -8.26
#